data_AF-G1PDV7-F1
#
_entry.id   AF-G1PDV7-F1
#
_cell.length_a   1.000
_cell.length_b   1.000
_cell.length_c   1.000
_cell.angle_alpha   90.00
_cell.angle_beta   90.00
_cell.angle_gamma   90.00
#
_symmetry.space_group_name_H-M   'P 1'
#
loop_
_entity.id
_entity.type
_entity.pdbx_description
1 polymer ?
#
loop_
_entity_poly.entity_id
_entity_poly.type
_entity_poly.pdbx_seq_one_letter_code
_entity_poly.pdbx_strand_id
1 'polypeptide(L)'
;RPARGPRCSAPPGGTEALWEALVTCRGQALLPPASEGVSHCLPTPTTASGPLLLILDDNFYYRSMRYEVYQLARKYSLGFCQLFLDCPLETCVQRNGQRPGALPAETIRLMRGKMEEPNPEKNAWEHNSLTVRSPACSAAASPELTGLLLAALENPVNRVEDNAEQKETDRIICSTNTLHQADQTLRRIVSETMKEAKG
;
A
#
# COMPACT_ATOMS: atom_id res chain seq x y z
N ARG A 1 5.85 38.62 16.44
CA ARG A 1 5.46 37.95 15.17
C ARG A 1 6.50 36.87 14.89
N PRO A 2 6.24 35.57 15.07
CA PRO A 2 7.17 34.57 14.59
C PRO A 2 7.03 34.44 13.07
N ALA A 3 8.16 34.42 12.38
CA ALA A 3 8.26 34.40 10.93
C ALA A 3 7.69 33.10 10.35
N ARG A 4 6.86 33.22 9.30
CA ARG A 4 6.48 32.08 8.46
C ARG A 4 7.75 31.55 7.80
N GLY A 5 8.11 30.30 8.08
CA GLY A 5 9.15 29.57 7.33
C GLY A 5 8.78 29.44 5.85
N PRO A 6 9.76 29.13 4.98
CA PRO A 6 9.56 29.13 3.53
C PRO A 6 8.53 28.08 3.13
N ARG A 7 7.56 28.49 2.28
CA ARG A 7 6.53 27.62 1.71
C ARG A 7 7.16 26.70 0.68
N CYS A 8 7.01 25.39 0.84
CA CYS A 8 7.44 24.43 -0.17
C CYS A 8 6.52 24.54 -1.39
N SER A 9 7.06 24.60 -2.60
CA SER A 9 6.28 24.65 -3.85
C SER A 9 5.97 23.24 -4.37
N ALA A 10 4.76 23.04 -4.90
CA ALA A 10 4.34 21.77 -5.49
C ALA A 10 5.20 21.42 -6.74
N PRO A 11 5.49 20.12 -6.98
CA PRO A 11 6.19 19.70 -8.19
C PRO A 11 5.34 19.96 -9.45
N PRO A 12 5.98 20.26 -10.60
CA PRO A 12 5.27 20.52 -11.84
C PRO A 12 4.50 19.28 -12.31
N GLY A 13 3.17 19.43 -12.49
CA GLY A 13 2.26 18.36 -12.90
C GLY A 13 1.48 17.67 -11.77
N GLY A 14 1.78 17.96 -10.50
CA GLY A 14 1.00 17.51 -9.36
C GLY A 14 -0.19 18.43 -9.04
N THR A 15 -1.28 17.89 -8.51
CA THR A 15 -2.40 18.72 -8.03
C THR A 15 -1.96 19.46 -6.76
N GLU A 16 -1.94 20.79 -6.78
CA GLU A 16 -1.53 21.67 -5.67
C GLU A 16 -2.21 21.29 -4.33
N ALA A 17 -3.46 20.81 -4.40
CA ALA A 17 -4.22 20.30 -3.26
C ALA A 17 -3.58 19.09 -2.55
N LEU A 18 -2.94 18.18 -3.29
CA LEU A 18 -2.27 17.01 -2.73
C LEU A 18 -0.97 17.40 -2.03
N TRP A 19 -0.27 18.37 -2.60
CA TRP A 19 0.93 18.94 -1.98
C TRP A 19 0.60 19.67 -0.69
N GLU A 20 -0.42 20.52 -0.70
CA GLU A 20 -0.90 21.21 0.50
C GLU A 20 -1.41 20.23 1.57
N ALA A 21 -2.07 19.12 1.19
CA ALA A 21 -2.46 18.06 2.13
C ALA A 21 -1.24 17.39 2.77
N LEU A 22 -0.20 17.07 1.99
CA LEU A 22 1.03 16.46 2.49
C LEU A 22 1.83 17.41 3.41
N VAL A 23 1.86 18.70 3.09
CA VAL A 23 2.44 19.76 3.92
C VAL A 23 1.60 19.98 5.20
N THR A 24 0.27 19.89 5.12
CA THR A 24 -0.62 20.02 6.27
C THR A 24 -0.46 18.83 7.22
N CYS A 25 -0.32 17.60 6.71
CA CYS A 25 0.01 16.42 7.51
C CYS A 25 1.37 16.57 8.23
N ARG A 26 2.37 17.23 7.61
CA ARG A 26 3.63 17.58 8.29
C ARG A 26 3.43 18.54 9.46
N GLY A 27 2.45 19.45 9.39
CA GLY A 27 2.17 20.44 10.42
C GLY A 27 1.38 19.93 11.63
N GLN A 28 0.72 18.77 11.51
CA GLN A 28 -0.24 18.26 12.50
C GLN A 28 0.30 17.20 13.49
N ALA A 29 1.63 17.08 13.64
CA ALA A 29 2.24 16.27 14.71
C ALA A 29 1.64 14.86 14.90
N LEU A 30 1.56 14.09 13.80
CA LEU A 30 1.36 12.62 13.85
C LEU A 30 2.68 11.86 14.11
N LEU A 31 3.74 12.57 14.50
CA LEU A 31 4.99 12.01 15.01
C LEU A 31 5.14 12.43 16.48
N PRO A 32 5.58 11.53 17.38
CA PRO A 32 5.77 11.87 18.78
C PRO A 32 6.81 13.01 18.93
N PRO A 33 6.71 13.84 19.99
CA PRO A 33 7.69 14.87 20.25
C PRO A 33 9.07 14.23 20.41
N ALA A 34 10.07 14.78 19.71
CA ALA A 34 11.43 14.28 19.71
C ALA A 34 11.96 14.20 21.15
N SER A 35 12.31 13.00 21.60
CA SER A 35 13.19 12.85 22.75
C SER A 35 14.61 13.17 22.29
N GLU A 36 15.25 14.10 23.01
CA GLU A 36 16.63 14.48 22.79
C GLU A 36 17.52 13.24 22.89
N GLY A 37 18.16 12.84 21.79
CA GLY A 37 19.17 11.77 21.83
C GLY A 37 19.33 10.93 20.57
N VAL A 38 18.39 10.96 19.62
CA VAL A 38 18.57 10.31 18.30
C VAL A 38 18.27 11.33 17.23
N SER A 39 19.32 11.71 16.49
CA SER A 39 19.25 12.63 15.37
C SER A 39 18.46 12.00 14.21
N HIS A 40 17.13 11.97 14.31
CA HIS A 40 16.28 11.93 13.14
C HIS A 40 16.36 13.30 12.46
N CYS A 41 17.47 13.54 11.75
CA CYS A 41 17.59 14.68 10.86
C CYS A 41 16.55 14.50 9.74
N LEU A 42 15.36 15.06 9.93
CA LEU A 42 14.49 15.39 8.81
C LEU A 42 15.26 16.42 7.96
N PRO A 43 15.51 16.15 6.67
CA PRO A 43 16.26 17.07 5.85
C PRO A 43 15.49 18.38 5.77
N THR A 44 16.12 19.45 6.25
CA THR A 44 15.83 20.82 5.83
C THR A 44 15.89 20.89 4.31
N PRO A 45 15.15 21.81 3.65
CA PRO A 45 15.16 21.93 2.20
C PRO A 45 16.52 22.45 1.75
N THR A 46 17.50 21.55 1.66
CA THR A 46 18.62 21.72 0.76
C THR A 46 18.03 21.68 -0.63
N THR A 47 18.52 22.56 -1.49
CA THR A 47 18.24 22.72 -2.91
C THR A 47 18.57 21.45 -3.73
N ALA A 48 18.04 20.31 -3.32
CA ALA A 48 18.23 19.02 -3.96
C ALA A 48 17.10 18.85 -4.98
N SER A 49 17.44 19.02 -6.25
CA SER A 49 16.59 18.74 -7.42
C SER A 49 16.40 17.24 -7.63
N GLY A 50 16.20 16.48 -6.55
CA GLY A 50 16.07 15.02 -6.58
C GLY A 50 14.61 14.57 -6.47
N PRO A 51 14.29 13.34 -6.89
CA PRO A 51 12.96 12.76 -6.71
C PRO A 51 12.62 12.61 -5.22
N LEU A 52 11.38 12.88 -4.85
CA LEU A 52 10.85 12.64 -3.51
C LEU A 52 10.57 11.14 -3.32
N LEU A 53 11.25 10.51 -2.36
CA LEU A 53 10.99 9.13 -1.98
C LEU A 53 10.04 9.06 -0.78
N LEU A 54 8.94 8.31 -0.93
CA LEU A 54 7.99 8.00 0.14
C LEU A 54 8.17 6.54 0.54
N ILE A 55 8.53 6.29 1.79
CA ILE A 55 8.65 4.94 2.36
C ILE A 55 7.43 4.71 3.25
N LEU A 56 6.65 3.69 2.93
CA LEU A 56 5.55 3.23 3.76
C LEU A 56 6.04 2.01 4.55
N ASP A 57 6.21 2.17 5.85
CA ASP A 57 6.64 1.11 6.76
C ASP A 57 5.41 0.52 7.48
N ASP A 58 4.85 -0.53 6.88
CA ASP A 58 3.75 -1.31 7.44
C ASP A 58 3.96 -2.78 7.07
N ASN A 59 3.25 -3.69 7.73
CA ASN A 59 3.31 -5.12 7.46
C ASN A 59 2.71 -5.48 6.09
N PHE A 60 1.86 -4.62 5.51
CA PHE A 60 1.23 -4.80 4.20
C PHE A 60 0.74 -6.22 3.93
N TYR A 61 0.03 -6.72 4.93
CA TYR A 61 -0.24 -8.13 5.13
C TYR A 61 -1.09 -8.77 4.03
N TYR A 62 -2.12 -8.05 3.62
CA TYR A 62 -3.01 -8.45 2.54
C TYR A 62 -2.57 -7.77 1.24
N ARG A 63 -2.69 -8.49 0.12
CA ARG A 63 -2.47 -7.97 -1.23
C ARG A 63 -3.36 -6.76 -1.52
N SER A 64 -4.59 -6.72 -0.98
CA SER A 64 -5.48 -5.56 -1.12
C SER A 64 -4.88 -4.27 -0.58
N MET A 65 -4.19 -4.33 0.57
CA MET A 65 -3.53 -3.16 1.17
C MET A 65 -2.44 -2.62 0.25
N ARG A 66 -1.63 -3.50 -0.35
CA ARG A 66 -0.60 -3.11 -1.32
C ARG A 66 -1.21 -2.59 -2.62
N TYR A 67 -2.31 -3.19 -3.06
CA TYR A 67 -3.00 -2.77 -4.27
C TYR A 67 -3.61 -1.36 -4.13
N GLU A 68 -4.09 -0.98 -2.95
CA GLU A 68 -4.53 0.40 -2.67
C GLU A 68 -3.40 1.41 -2.85
N VAL A 69 -2.20 1.10 -2.34
CA VAL A 69 -1.01 1.94 -2.55
C VAL A 69 -0.64 2.00 -4.04
N TYR A 70 -0.67 0.87 -4.74
CA TYR A 70 -0.44 0.82 -6.19
C TYR A 70 -1.45 1.67 -6.96
N GLN A 71 -2.74 1.66 -6.56
CA GLN A 71 -3.76 2.51 -7.19
C GLN A 71 -3.48 4.00 -6.96
N LEU A 72 -3.00 4.39 -5.78
CA LEU A 72 -2.57 5.77 -5.52
C LEU A 72 -1.38 6.14 -6.39
N ALA A 73 -0.38 5.26 -6.51
CA ALA A 73 0.75 5.48 -7.40
C ALA A 73 0.30 5.63 -8.86
N ARG A 74 -0.62 4.78 -9.31
CA ARG A 74 -1.23 4.87 -10.64
C ARG A 74 -1.99 6.18 -10.86
N LYS A 75 -2.80 6.60 -9.88
CA LYS A 75 -3.62 7.81 -9.94
C LYS A 75 -2.77 9.08 -10.13
N TYR A 76 -1.62 9.13 -9.49
CA TYR A 76 -0.72 10.29 -9.50
C TYR A 76 0.54 10.08 -10.37
N SER A 77 0.57 9.02 -11.18
CA SER A 77 1.72 8.69 -12.05
C SER A 77 3.06 8.66 -11.30
N LEU A 78 3.08 7.97 -10.16
CA LEU A 78 4.25 7.80 -9.32
C LEU A 78 4.99 6.50 -9.66
N GLY A 79 6.30 6.50 -9.42
CA GLY A 79 7.07 5.26 -9.31
C GLY A 79 6.57 4.42 -8.15
N PHE A 80 6.47 3.10 -8.35
CA PHE A 80 6.04 2.16 -7.34
C PHE A 80 6.93 0.91 -7.36
N CYS A 81 7.39 0.53 -6.17
CA CYS A 81 8.06 -0.74 -5.92
C CYS A 81 7.75 -1.24 -4.52
N GLN A 82 7.96 -2.53 -4.30
CA GLN A 82 7.67 -3.22 -3.05
C GLN A 82 8.91 -3.96 -2.56
N LEU A 83 9.18 -3.86 -1.27
CA LEU A 83 10.22 -4.64 -0.61
C LEU A 83 9.55 -5.65 0.32
N PHE A 84 9.75 -6.93 0.05
CA PHE A 84 9.28 -8.00 0.92
C PHE A 84 10.44 -8.48 1.79
N LEU A 85 10.36 -8.19 3.09
CA LEU A 85 11.39 -8.59 4.05
C LEU A 85 11.07 -9.99 4.57
N ASP A 86 11.64 -11.00 3.93
CA ASP A 86 11.44 -12.38 4.34
C ASP A 86 12.37 -12.75 5.50
N CYS A 87 11.76 -13.08 6.63
CA CYS A 87 12.45 -13.40 7.87
C CYS A 87 11.86 -14.70 8.44
N PRO A 88 12.70 -15.67 8.84
CA PRO A 88 12.23 -16.91 9.44
C PRO A 88 11.33 -16.64 10.66
N LEU A 89 10.24 -17.40 10.77
CA LEU A 89 9.22 -17.23 11.82
C LEU A 89 9.83 -17.26 13.23
N GLU A 90 10.73 -18.21 13.49
CA GLU A 90 11.41 -18.33 14.78
C GLU A 90 12.24 -17.10 15.11
N THR A 91 12.92 -16.52 14.12
CA THR A 91 13.66 -15.27 14.29
C THR A 91 12.71 -14.10 14.58
N CYS A 92 11.55 -14.03 13.92
CA CYS A 92 10.53 -13.01 14.18
C CYS A 92 10.00 -13.11 15.62
N VAL A 93 9.69 -14.32 16.09
CA VAL A 93 9.22 -14.57 17.46
C VAL A 93 10.28 -14.18 18.48
N GLN A 94 11.54 -14.60 18.25
CA GLN A 94 12.66 -14.25 19.12
C GLN A 94 12.87 -12.74 19.22
N ARG A 95 12.91 -12.03 18.08
CA ARG A 95 13.08 -10.57 18.04
C ARG A 95 11.91 -9.83 18.68
N ASN A 96 10.68 -10.31 18.47
CA ASN A 96 9.50 -9.73 19.11
C ASN A 96 9.56 -9.86 20.63
N GLY A 97 10.00 -10.99 21.17
CA GLY A 97 10.14 -11.19 22.62
C GLY A 97 11.12 -10.22 23.31
N GLN A 98 12.01 -9.59 22.53
CA GLN A 98 12.97 -8.59 23.02
C GLN A 98 12.41 -7.15 22.96
N ARG A 99 11.23 -6.93 22.36
CA ARG A 99 10.63 -5.60 22.20
C ARG A 99 9.80 -5.21 23.43
N PRO A 100 9.82 -3.93 23.84
CA PRO A 100 8.80 -3.39 24.71
C PRO A 100 7.42 -3.56 24.05
N GLY A 101 6.44 -4.10 24.79
CA GLY A 101 5.10 -4.37 24.25
C GLY A 101 5.05 -5.56 23.27
N ALA A 102 5.90 -6.56 23.49
CA ALA A 102 5.92 -7.79 22.69
C ALA A 102 4.52 -8.39 22.50
N LEU A 103 4.19 -8.73 21.26
CA LEU A 103 2.95 -9.44 20.96
C LEU A 103 3.04 -10.90 21.41
N PRO A 104 1.91 -11.57 21.72
CA PRO A 104 1.90 -13.01 21.92
C PRO A 104 2.49 -13.73 20.70
N ALA A 105 3.32 -14.75 20.93
CA ALA A 105 3.95 -15.50 19.85
C ALA A 105 2.92 -16.08 18.86
N GLU A 106 1.76 -16.48 19.38
CA GLU A 106 0.65 -17.01 18.57
C GLU A 106 0.10 -15.99 17.58
N THR A 107 0.08 -14.70 17.94
CA THR A 107 -0.30 -13.62 17.03
C THR A 107 0.65 -13.58 15.83
N ILE A 108 1.97 -13.73 16.05
CA ILE A 108 2.96 -13.73 14.97
C ILE A 108 2.82 -14.96 14.08
N ARG A 109 2.57 -16.14 14.66
CA ARG A 109 2.31 -17.37 13.90
C ARG A 109 1.06 -17.24 13.03
N LEU A 110 -0.03 -16.73 13.62
CA LEU A 110 -1.27 -16.47 12.90
C LEU A 110 -1.05 -15.44 11.79
N MET A 111 -0.27 -14.39 12.05
CA MET A 111 0.13 -13.44 11.03
C MET A 111 0.88 -14.19 9.92
N ARG A 112 1.98 -14.91 10.17
CA ARG A 112 2.68 -15.61 9.08
C ARG A 112 1.75 -16.50 8.23
N GLY A 113 0.77 -17.16 8.85
CA GLY A 113 -0.18 -18.04 8.16
C GLY A 113 -1.12 -17.38 7.13
N LYS A 114 -1.48 -16.10 7.28
CA LYS A 114 -2.32 -15.38 6.30
C LYS A 114 -1.59 -14.26 5.54
N MET A 115 -0.26 -14.14 5.70
CA MET A 115 0.54 -13.18 4.95
C MET A 115 0.48 -13.52 3.47
N GLU A 116 0.06 -12.57 2.64
CA GLU A 116 -0.01 -12.75 1.19
C GLU A 116 1.25 -12.17 0.53
N GLU A 117 2.27 -12.98 0.31
CA GLU A 117 3.54 -12.54 -0.28
C GLU A 117 3.34 -11.95 -1.69
N PRO A 118 4.14 -10.94 -2.12
CA PRO A 118 4.08 -10.42 -3.48
C PRO A 118 4.33 -11.52 -4.51
N ASN A 119 3.50 -11.57 -5.55
CA ASN A 119 3.57 -12.59 -6.59
C ASN A 119 3.47 -11.96 -7.99
N PRO A 120 4.61 -11.55 -8.58
CA PRO A 120 4.67 -10.96 -9.92
C PRO A 120 4.08 -11.83 -11.03
N GLU A 121 4.15 -13.16 -10.90
CA GLU A 121 3.64 -14.10 -11.91
C GLU A 121 2.11 -14.11 -11.96
N LYS A 122 1.45 -14.03 -10.78
CA LYS A 122 -0.01 -13.98 -10.66
C LYS A 122 -0.57 -12.58 -10.81
N ASN A 123 0.19 -11.57 -10.38
CA ASN A 123 -0.24 -10.18 -10.31
C ASN A 123 0.77 -9.31 -11.05
N ALA A 124 0.52 -9.03 -12.33
CA ALA A 124 1.44 -8.24 -13.16
C ALA A 124 1.78 -6.85 -12.58
N TRP A 125 0.89 -6.26 -11.77
CA TRP A 125 1.13 -4.98 -11.10
C TRP A 125 2.18 -5.07 -9.96
N GLU A 126 2.51 -6.27 -9.48
CA GLU A 126 3.54 -6.51 -8.47
C GLU A 126 4.93 -6.74 -9.09
N HIS A 127 5.13 -6.51 -10.40
CA HIS A 127 6.40 -6.77 -11.09
C HIS A 127 7.63 -6.09 -10.47
N ASN A 128 7.47 -4.89 -9.92
CA ASN A 128 8.53 -4.18 -9.18
C ASN A 128 8.56 -4.62 -7.71
N SER A 129 8.76 -5.91 -7.45
CA SER A 129 8.91 -6.46 -6.09
C SER A 129 10.28 -7.09 -5.91
N LEU A 130 10.92 -6.82 -4.77
CA LEU A 130 12.18 -7.46 -4.38
C LEU A 130 12.02 -8.12 -3.01
N THR A 131 12.37 -9.40 -2.92
CA THR A 131 12.41 -10.13 -1.65
C THR A 131 13.81 -10.08 -1.05
N VAL A 132 13.92 -9.53 0.16
CA VAL A 132 15.17 -9.45 0.93
C VAL A 132 15.11 -10.44 2.08
N ARG A 133 16.03 -11.41 2.11
CA ARG A 133 16.06 -12.45 3.15
C ARG A 133 16.99 -12.07 4.32
N SER A 134 16.51 -12.18 5.56
CA SER A 134 17.37 -12.07 6.76
C SER A 134 18.22 -13.34 6.95
N PRO A 135 19.51 -13.28 7.36
CA PRO A 135 20.29 -12.12 7.86
C PRO A 135 21.10 -11.36 6.79
N ALA A 136 20.80 -11.53 5.50
CA ALA A 136 21.60 -10.97 4.39
C ALA A 136 21.52 -9.44 4.24
N CYS A 137 20.93 -8.72 5.21
CA CYS A 137 21.08 -7.27 5.33
C CYS A 137 22.53 -6.94 5.74
N SER A 138 23.44 -7.00 4.78
CA SER A 138 24.75 -6.35 4.92
C SER A 138 24.52 -4.84 4.96
N ALA A 139 25.36 -4.10 5.69
CA ALA A 139 25.28 -2.64 5.77
C ALA A 139 25.59 -1.94 4.42
N ALA A 140 25.99 -2.68 3.39
CA ALA A 140 26.26 -2.14 2.06
C ALA A 140 24.96 -2.02 1.23
N ALA A 141 24.88 -0.96 0.42
CA ALA A 141 23.78 -0.76 -0.52
C ALA A 141 23.71 -1.96 -1.48
N SER A 142 22.60 -2.71 -1.43
CA SER A 142 22.34 -3.79 -2.37
C SER A 142 22.15 -3.20 -3.79
N PRO A 143 22.89 -3.67 -4.80
CA PRO A 143 22.72 -3.22 -6.17
C PRO A 143 21.32 -3.56 -6.70
N GLU A 144 20.71 -4.66 -6.22
CA GLU A 144 19.34 -5.05 -6.55
C GLU A 144 18.32 -4.04 -6.03
N LEU A 145 18.48 -3.57 -4.80
CA LEU A 145 17.63 -2.53 -4.22
C LEU A 145 17.78 -1.21 -4.99
N THR A 146 19.01 -0.83 -5.32
CA THR A 146 19.29 0.39 -6.09
C THR A 146 18.67 0.30 -7.49
N GLY A 147 18.81 -0.85 -8.15
CA GLY A 147 18.21 -1.12 -9.45
C GLY A 147 16.68 -1.07 -9.42
N LEU A 148 16.06 -1.62 -8.37
CA LEU A 148 14.61 -1.56 -8.18
C LEU A 148 14.11 -0.11 -8.04
N LEU A 149 14.79 0.70 -7.23
CA LEU A 149 14.43 2.10 -7.01
C LEU A 149 14.56 2.92 -8.30
N LEU A 150 15.65 2.72 -9.06
CA LEU A 150 15.84 3.38 -10.35
C LEU A 150 14.77 2.94 -11.36
N ALA A 151 14.49 1.64 -11.47
CA ALA A 151 13.46 1.12 -12.36
C ALA A 151 12.08 1.72 -12.06
N ALA A 152 11.72 1.85 -10.78
CA ALA A 152 10.47 2.48 -10.37
C ALA A 152 10.42 3.98 -10.69
N LEU A 153 11.54 4.70 -10.55
CA LEU A 153 11.64 6.12 -10.88
C LEU A 153 11.55 6.38 -12.39
N GLU A 154 12.20 5.54 -13.19
CA GLU A 154 12.23 5.67 -14.66
C GLU A 154 10.92 5.22 -15.32
N ASN A 155 10.16 4.31 -14.66
CA ASN A 155 8.94 3.73 -15.17
C ASN A 155 7.76 3.98 -14.21
N PRO A 156 7.25 5.23 -14.12
CA PRO A 156 6.10 5.54 -13.29
C PRO A 156 4.86 4.75 -13.74
N VAL A 157 4.00 4.42 -12.78
CA VAL A 157 2.76 3.68 -13.08
C VAL A 157 1.81 4.61 -13.83
N ASN A 158 1.62 4.36 -15.13
CA ASN A 158 0.78 5.22 -15.97
C ASN A 158 -0.67 5.25 -15.48
N ARG A 159 -1.24 6.46 -15.47
CA ARG A 159 -2.68 6.65 -15.28
C ARG A 159 -3.38 6.12 -16.52
N VAL A 160 -3.79 4.86 -16.50
CA VAL A 160 -4.86 4.43 -17.40
C VAL A 160 -6.06 5.30 -17.03
N GLU A 161 -6.65 5.98 -18.01
CA GLU A 161 -8.01 6.52 -17.87
C GLU A 161 -8.94 5.31 -17.68
N ASP A 162 -8.95 4.76 -16.47
CA ASP A 162 -10.02 3.88 -16.05
C ASP A 162 -11.26 4.75 -16.17
N ASN A 163 -12.13 4.42 -17.13
CA ASN A 163 -13.52 4.87 -17.15
C ASN A 163 -14.22 4.30 -15.90
N ALA A 164 -13.78 4.71 -14.70
CA ALA A 164 -14.31 4.32 -13.42
C ALA A 164 -15.76 4.76 -13.32
N GLU A 165 -16.11 5.87 -13.98
CA GLU A 165 -17.49 6.28 -14.20
C GLU A 165 -18.25 5.23 -15.01
N GLN A 166 -17.74 4.75 -16.15
CA GLN A 166 -18.42 3.70 -16.93
C GLN A 166 -18.54 2.38 -16.14
N LYS A 167 -17.50 1.97 -15.42
CA LYS A 167 -17.51 0.74 -14.61
C LYS A 167 -18.44 0.82 -13.40
N GLU A 168 -18.54 1.99 -12.77
CA GLU A 168 -19.51 2.25 -11.71
C GLU A 168 -20.92 2.38 -12.30
N THR A 169 -21.08 2.94 -13.51
CA THR A 169 -22.37 2.97 -14.21
C THR A 169 -22.83 1.56 -14.58
N ASP A 170 -21.94 0.71 -15.11
CA ASP A 170 -22.22 -0.69 -15.44
C ASP A 170 -22.54 -1.52 -14.18
N ARG A 171 -21.85 -1.24 -13.07
CA ARG A 171 -22.13 -1.84 -11.75
C ARG A 171 -23.47 -1.35 -11.18
N ILE A 172 -23.78 -0.06 -11.32
CA ILE A 172 -25.06 0.52 -10.92
C ILE A 172 -26.17 -0.11 -11.75
N ILE A 173 -26.04 -0.19 -13.08
CA ILE A 173 -26.98 -0.85 -14.00
C ILE A 173 -27.20 -2.32 -13.64
N CYS A 174 -26.12 -3.05 -13.33
CA CYS A 174 -26.19 -4.44 -12.87
C CYS A 174 -26.89 -4.58 -11.50
N SER A 175 -26.78 -3.55 -10.65
CA SER A 175 -27.37 -3.53 -9.29
C SER A 175 -28.81 -2.96 -9.23
N THR A 176 -29.21 -2.06 -10.14
CA THR A 176 -30.58 -1.52 -10.28
C THR A 176 -31.53 -2.49 -10.96
N ASN A 177 -31.12 -3.76 -11.02
CA ASN A 177 -31.69 -4.77 -11.85
C ASN A 177 -32.92 -5.40 -11.18
N THR A 178 -34.09 -4.87 -11.52
CA THR A 178 -35.38 -5.57 -11.33
C THR A 178 -35.34 -7.01 -11.86
N LEU A 179 -34.50 -7.32 -12.86
CA LEU A 179 -34.27 -8.71 -13.29
C LEU A 179 -33.48 -9.54 -12.29
N HIS A 180 -32.57 -8.95 -11.50
CA HIS A 180 -31.86 -9.70 -10.46
C HIS A 180 -32.82 -10.11 -9.33
N GLN A 181 -33.72 -9.19 -8.94
CA GLN A 181 -34.77 -9.48 -7.98
C GLN A 181 -35.79 -10.50 -8.53
N ALA A 182 -36.14 -10.41 -9.80
CA ALA A 182 -36.99 -11.38 -10.48
C ALA A 182 -36.32 -12.77 -10.55
N ASP A 183 -35.04 -12.85 -10.91
CA ASP A 183 -34.26 -14.10 -10.98
C ASP A 183 -34.16 -14.79 -9.61
N GLN A 184 -33.84 -14.03 -8.55
CA GLN A 184 -33.81 -14.58 -7.19
C GLN A 184 -35.18 -15.10 -6.75
N THR A 185 -36.24 -14.37 -7.06
CA THR A 185 -37.62 -14.77 -6.72
C THR A 185 -38.01 -16.04 -7.46
N LEU A 186 -37.68 -16.14 -8.76
CA LEU A 186 -37.97 -17.31 -9.58
C LEU A 186 -37.22 -18.55 -9.06
N ARG A 187 -35.93 -18.42 -8.72
CA ARG A 187 -35.14 -19.52 -8.15
C ARG A 187 -35.72 -20.03 -6.85
N ARG A 188 -36.22 -19.13 -6.00
CA ARG A 188 -36.88 -19.49 -4.74
C ARG A 188 -38.16 -20.28 -4.99
N ILE A 189 -39.04 -19.79 -5.85
CA ILE A 189 -40.31 -20.46 -6.19
C ILE A 189 -40.04 -21.86 -6.74
N VAL A 190 -39.14 -22.00 -7.73
CA VAL A 190 -38.78 -23.30 -8.30
C VAL A 190 -38.24 -24.25 -7.22
N SER A 191 -37.38 -23.75 -6.32
CA SER A 191 -36.82 -24.57 -5.24
C SER A 191 -37.86 -25.05 -4.24
N GLU A 192 -38.86 -24.22 -3.94
CA GLU A 192 -40.00 -24.58 -3.07
C GLU A 192 -40.88 -25.63 -3.75
N THR A 193 -41.27 -25.42 -5.01
CA THR A 193 -42.08 -26.39 -5.78
C THR A 193 -41.38 -27.73 -5.94
N MET A 194 -40.06 -27.73 -6.17
CA MET A 194 -39.28 -28.98 -6.26
C MET A 194 -39.19 -29.74 -4.93
N LYS A 195 -39.29 -29.06 -3.79
CA LYS A 195 -39.33 -29.71 -2.47
C LYS A 195 -40.71 -30.32 -2.21
N GLU A 196 -41.78 -29.61 -2.57
CA GLU A 196 -43.16 -30.10 -2.44
C GLU A 196 -43.44 -31.30 -3.34
N ALA A 197 -42.91 -31.31 -4.57
CA ALA A 197 -43.10 -32.42 -5.52
C ALA A 197 -42.28 -33.68 -5.19
N LYS A 198 -41.33 -33.61 -4.24
CA LYS A 198 -40.53 -34.74 -3.75
C LYS A 198 -41.00 -35.28 -2.40
N GLY A 199 -42.02 -34.65 -1.80
CA GLY A 199 -42.70 -35.11 -0.58
C GLY A 199 -43.86 -36.06 -0.89
#